data_AF-A0A0Q4XCU5-F1
#
_entry.id   AF-A0A0Q4XCU5-F1
#
_cell.length_a   1.000
_cell.length_b   1.000
_cell.length_c   1.000
_cell.angle_alpha   90.00
_cell.angle_beta   90.00
_cell.angle_gamma   90.00
#
_symmetry.space_group_name_H-M   'P 1'
#
loop_
_entity.id
_entity.type
_entity.pdbx_description
1 polymer ?
#
loop_
_entity_poly.entity_id
_entity_poly.type
_entity_poly.pdbx_seq_one_letter_code
_entity_poly.pdbx_strand_id
1 'polypeptide(L)'
;MMASHETAHDVADYEPGGHTIGSDILATGTGLDTDTAARDTDPRLVASEPVTLAESLMSEEGWSPLNFSEDGPNPPYLRIGGKLRMTLTEYEPCFSSHIRDRILFRSKVSMVEHLRKYDQMMIDPLAFEECFGPGQGTDATFPFGAWLTIRKIGFSGIELWDKGRGDVEMPLEALSVASAIWLRHADTPRWMLT
;
A
#
# COMPACT_ATOMS: atom_id res chain seq x y z
N MET A 1 -49.22 15.14 32.02
CA MET A 1 -49.91 13.97 31.45
C MET A 1 -48.93 13.27 30.53
N MET A 2 -48.51 12.08 30.94
CA MET A 2 -47.67 11.15 30.18
C MET A 2 -48.58 10.33 29.26
N ALA A 3 -48.18 10.12 28.01
CA ALA A 3 -48.64 9.01 27.18
C ALA A 3 -47.67 8.83 26.02
N SER A 4 -46.83 7.79 26.09
CA SER A 4 -46.25 7.16 24.91
C SER A 4 -46.27 5.65 25.14
N HIS A 5 -46.80 4.97 24.13
CA HIS A 5 -47.25 3.60 24.09
C HIS A 5 -46.12 2.56 24.16
N GLU A 6 -46.52 1.40 24.68
CA GLU A 6 -45.90 0.08 24.67
C GLU A 6 -45.46 -0.40 23.28
N THR A 7 -44.44 -1.24 23.19
CA THR A 7 -44.63 -2.69 22.92
C THR A 7 -43.31 -3.46 22.99
N ALA A 8 -43.27 -4.42 23.91
CA ALA A 8 -42.32 -5.52 23.97
C ALA A 8 -42.71 -6.58 22.93
N HIS A 9 -41.74 -7.24 22.29
CA HIS A 9 -41.92 -8.55 21.68
C HIS A 9 -40.72 -9.44 21.97
N ASP A 10 -41.07 -10.68 22.25
CA ASP A 10 -40.36 -11.72 23.00
C ASP A 10 -40.01 -12.87 22.03
N VAL A 11 -38.81 -13.44 22.22
CA VAL A 11 -38.38 -14.84 22.01
C VAL A 11 -38.67 -15.57 20.67
N ALA A 12 -37.59 -16.12 20.08
CA ALA A 12 -37.46 -17.58 19.84
C ALA A 12 -36.03 -17.96 19.39
N ASP A 13 -35.35 -18.74 20.23
CA ASP A 13 -34.26 -19.65 19.86
C ASP A 13 -34.83 -20.91 19.16
N TYR A 14 -34.19 -21.38 18.08
CA TYR A 14 -34.39 -22.74 17.55
C TYR A 14 -33.19 -23.24 16.72
N GLU A 15 -32.57 -24.31 17.20
CA GLU A 15 -31.70 -25.30 16.51
C GLU A 15 -32.21 -26.68 16.99
N PRO A 16 -31.84 -27.86 16.44
CA PRO A 16 -31.33 -28.25 15.12
C PRO A 16 -32.17 -29.40 14.50
N GLY A 17 -31.83 -29.90 13.30
CA GLY A 17 -32.45 -31.13 12.77
C GLY A 17 -31.87 -31.62 11.46
N GLY A 18 -31.02 -32.65 11.52
CA GLY A 18 -30.46 -33.34 10.35
C GLY A 18 -31.41 -34.37 9.74
N HIS A 19 -31.14 -34.75 8.49
CA HIS A 19 -31.57 -36.03 7.92
C HIS A 19 -30.53 -36.58 6.93
N THR A 20 -30.09 -37.79 7.26
CA THR A 20 -29.27 -38.74 6.50
C THR A 20 -30.10 -39.50 5.47
N ILE A 21 -29.63 -39.63 4.22
CA ILE A 21 -29.86 -40.75 3.26
C ILE A 21 -28.69 -40.66 2.26
N GLY A 22 -27.93 -41.68 1.85
CA GLY A 22 -27.92 -43.13 2.02
C GLY A 22 -26.71 -43.69 1.22
N SER A 23 -26.28 -44.89 1.58
CA SER A 23 -25.07 -45.57 1.11
C SER A 23 -25.11 -46.10 -0.34
N ASP A 24 -23.90 -46.34 -0.85
CA ASP A 24 -23.46 -47.38 -1.80
C ASP A 24 -24.01 -47.40 -3.23
N ILE A 25 -23.13 -47.11 -4.21
CA ILE A 25 -22.83 -48.03 -5.33
C ILE A 25 -21.34 -47.90 -5.72
N LEU A 26 -20.61 -49.00 -5.55
CA LEU A 26 -19.32 -49.29 -6.18
C LEU A 26 -19.56 -49.70 -7.65
N ALA A 27 -18.87 -49.05 -8.59
CA ALA A 27 -18.64 -49.62 -9.93
C ALA A 27 -17.28 -49.16 -10.47
N THR A 28 -16.42 -50.14 -10.65
CA THR A 28 -15.07 -50.08 -11.23
C THR A 28 -15.13 -49.67 -12.70
N GLY A 29 -14.22 -48.79 -13.13
CA GLY A 29 -14.07 -48.41 -14.54
C GLY A 29 -12.70 -47.81 -14.81
N THR A 30 -11.85 -48.62 -15.44
CA THR A 30 -10.53 -48.32 -16.02
C THR A 30 -10.42 -46.99 -16.74
N GLY A 31 -9.31 -46.30 -16.47
CA GLY A 31 -8.50 -45.47 -17.36
C GLY A 31 -9.19 -44.71 -18.49
N LEU A 32 -9.16 -43.38 -18.39
CA LEU A 32 -8.86 -42.53 -19.54
C LEU A 32 -8.21 -41.24 -19.06
N ASP A 33 -7.11 -40.92 -19.73
CA ASP A 33 -6.27 -39.76 -19.52
C ASP A 33 -7.09 -38.47 -19.38
N THR A 34 -6.90 -37.79 -18.26
CA THR A 34 -7.07 -36.34 -18.24
C THR A 34 -5.77 -35.77 -17.75
N ASP A 35 -4.95 -35.49 -18.75
CA ASP A 35 -3.76 -34.65 -18.77
C ASP A 35 -4.10 -33.30 -18.13
N THR A 36 -4.25 -33.28 -16.82
CA THR A 36 -4.31 -32.05 -16.04
C THR A 36 -2.87 -31.74 -15.77
N ALA A 37 -2.22 -31.16 -16.78
CA ALA A 37 -1.05 -30.33 -16.59
C ALA A 37 -1.37 -29.41 -15.42
N ALA A 38 -0.86 -29.77 -14.24
CA ALA A 38 -0.60 -28.82 -13.18
C ALA A 38 0.31 -27.79 -13.85
N ARG A 39 -0.32 -26.73 -14.39
CA ARG A 39 0.38 -25.53 -14.77
C ARG A 39 1.02 -25.07 -13.49
N ASP A 40 2.29 -25.42 -13.39
CA ASP A 40 3.30 -24.82 -12.56
C ASP A 40 3.17 -23.31 -12.79
N THR A 41 2.26 -22.72 -12.03
CA THR A 41 2.03 -21.29 -12.04
C THR A 41 3.18 -20.80 -11.19
N ASP A 42 4.31 -20.50 -11.84
CA ASP A 42 5.52 -20.06 -11.19
C ASP A 42 5.12 -19.00 -10.15
N PRO A 43 5.24 -19.26 -8.84
CA PRO A 43 4.77 -18.34 -7.80
C PRO A 43 5.53 -17.00 -7.80
N ARG A 44 6.47 -16.83 -8.73
CA ARG A 44 7.30 -15.64 -8.94
C ARG A 44 6.65 -14.53 -9.78
N LEU A 45 5.44 -14.74 -10.30
CA LEU A 45 4.79 -13.79 -11.22
C LEU A 45 3.53 -13.13 -10.65
N VAL A 46 3.34 -13.14 -9.32
CA VAL A 46 2.20 -12.48 -8.67
C VAL A 46 2.70 -11.27 -7.89
N ALA A 47 2.18 -10.09 -8.24
CA ALA A 47 2.47 -8.82 -7.60
C ALA A 47 2.16 -8.96 -6.12
N SER A 48 3.04 -8.40 -5.30
CA SER A 48 2.84 -8.45 -3.86
C SER A 48 1.54 -7.73 -3.49
N GLU A 49 0.96 -8.13 -2.36
CA GLU A 49 -0.11 -7.35 -1.75
C GLU A 49 0.37 -5.90 -1.56
N PRO A 50 -0.40 -4.90 -2.03
CA PRO A 50 -0.06 -3.50 -1.82
C PRO A 50 0.02 -3.15 -0.34
N VAL A 51 1.01 -2.34 0.03
CA VAL A 51 1.14 -1.76 1.37
C VAL A 51 1.19 -0.25 1.27
N THR A 52 0.67 0.46 2.27
CA THR A 52 0.86 1.92 2.34
C THR A 52 2.31 2.25 2.70
N LEU A 53 2.74 3.46 2.34
CA LEU A 53 4.06 3.98 2.73
C LEU A 53 4.23 4.03 4.26
N ALA A 54 3.14 4.26 5.00
CA ALA A 54 3.19 4.21 6.45
C ALA A 54 3.44 2.78 6.96
N GLU A 55 2.70 1.80 6.43
CA GLU A 55 2.86 0.39 6.81
C GLU A 55 4.26 -0.14 6.47
N SER A 56 4.82 0.23 5.32
CA SER A 56 6.18 -0.17 4.94
C SER A 56 7.25 0.37 5.89
N LEU A 57 7.11 1.63 6.31
CA LEU A 57 8.02 2.24 7.28
C LEU A 57 7.89 1.57 8.66
N MET A 58 6.69 1.16 9.06
CA MET A 58 6.49 0.45 10.33
C MET A 58 7.08 -0.96 10.29
N SER A 59 6.77 -1.73 9.24
CA SER A 59 7.15 -3.14 9.14
C SER A 59 8.64 -3.33 8.84
N GLU A 60 9.25 -2.47 8.03
CA GLU A 60 10.63 -2.67 7.57
C GLU A 60 11.64 -1.80 8.31
N GLU A 61 11.30 -0.55 8.64
CA GLU A 61 12.22 0.40 9.29
C GLU A 61 12.01 0.42 10.82
N GLY A 62 11.02 -0.34 11.31
CA GLY A 62 10.66 -0.42 12.72
C GLY A 62 10.15 0.90 13.28
N TRP A 63 9.51 1.72 12.44
CA TRP A 63 8.73 2.85 12.94
C TRP A 63 7.49 2.33 13.66
N SER A 64 7.00 3.12 14.59
CA SER A 64 5.73 2.95 15.28
C SER A 64 4.75 4.03 14.83
N PRO A 65 3.44 3.90 15.13
CA PRO A 65 2.47 4.96 14.89
C PRO A 65 2.91 6.34 15.43
N LEU A 66 3.62 6.35 16.56
CA LEU A 66 4.12 7.58 17.20
C LEU A 66 5.17 8.33 16.36
N ASN A 67 5.77 7.69 15.35
CA ASN A 67 6.73 8.34 14.47
C ASN A 67 6.05 9.24 13.43
N PHE A 68 4.75 9.11 13.24
CA PHE A 68 3.95 9.90 12.32
C PHE A 68 3.22 11.03 13.07
N SER A 69 2.85 12.07 12.33
CA SER A 69 1.91 13.06 12.82
C SER A 69 0.49 12.58 12.57
N GLU A 70 -0.37 12.82 13.54
CA GLU A 70 -1.82 12.59 13.44
C GLU A 70 -2.58 13.90 13.16
N ASP A 71 -1.86 15.01 12.97
CA ASP A 71 -2.42 16.33 12.76
C ASP A 71 -2.88 16.50 11.30
N GLY A 72 -4.10 16.04 11.02
CA GLY A 72 -4.79 16.28 9.76
C GLY A 72 -5.95 15.31 9.55
N PRO A 73 -6.75 15.50 8.50
CA PRO A 73 -7.92 14.67 8.25
C PRO A 73 -7.59 13.22 7.87
N ASN A 74 -6.40 12.94 7.33
CA ASN A 74 -6.03 11.64 6.77
C ASN A 74 -4.66 11.15 7.26
N PRO A 75 -4.49 10.91 8.58
CA PRO A 75 -3.25 10.39 9.11
C PRO A 75 -2.98 8.96 8.58
N PRO A 76 -1.73 8.46 8.67
CA PRO A 76 -0.54 9.14 9.20
C PRO A 76 0.16 10.12 8.24
N TYR A 77 0.70 11.20 8.80
CA TYR A 77 1.56 12.16 8.08
C TYR A 77 3.04 11.98 8.43
N LEU A 78 3.94 12.18 7.46
CA LEU A 78 5.38 12.14 7.64
C LEU A 78 6.06 13.46 7.30
N ARG A 79 7.23 13.71 7.90
CA ARG A 79 8.06 14.87 7.55
C ARG A 79 9.07 14.48 6.49
N ILE A 80 9.27 15.37 5.54
CA ILE A 80 10.33 15.25 4.55
C ILE A 80 11.49 16.13 4.98
N GLY A 81 12.67 15.53 5.09
CA GLY A 81 13.90 16.24 5.39
C GLY A 81 15.01 15.76 4.47
N GLY A 82 16.25 15.99 4.88
CA GLY A 82 17.38 15.31 4.27
C GLY A 82 18.35 14.70 5.27
N LYS A 83 19.12 13.74 4.76
CA LYS A 83 20.04 12.90 5.49
C LYS A 83 21.41 12.99 4.80
N LEU A 84 22.46 13.22 5.57
CA LEU A 84 23.82 13.07 5.07
C LEU A 84 24.14 11.57 5.00
N ARG A 85 24.65 11.13 3.87
CA ARG A 85 25.17 9.76 3.72
C ARG A 85 26.41 9.59 4.60
N MET A 86 26.77 8.34 4.88
CA MET A 86 27.93 8.00 5.73
C MET A 86 29.25 8.60 5.21
N THR A 87 29.33 8.91 3.92
CA THR A 87 30.48 9.59 3.29
C THR A 87 30.56 11.09 3.62
N LEU A 88 29.55 11.68 4.30
CA LEU A 88 29.41 13.11 4.65
C LEU A 88 29.46 14.10 3.48
N THR A 89 29.66 13.63 2.25
CA THR A 89 29.75 14.44 1.03
C THR A 89 28.45 14.47 0.23
N GLU A 90 27.55 13.52 0.48
CA GLU A 90 26.32 13.34 -0.27
C GLU A 90 25.10 13.54 0.64
N TYR A 91 24.19 14.41 0.23
CA TYR A 91 22.92 14.68 0.89
C TYR A 91 21.80 14.05 0.07
N GLU A 92 20.83 13.41 0.72
CA GLU A 92 19.70 12.75 0.06
C GLU A 92 18.39 13.04 0.79
N PRO A 93 17.24 13.00 0.09
CA PRO A 93 15.95 13.19 0.73
C PRO A 93 15.63 12.00 1.63
N CYS A 94 15.04 12.29 2.79
CA CYS A 94 14.73 11.28 3.81
C CYS A 94 13.35 11.49 4.42
N PHE A 95 12.69 10.40 4.78
CA PHE A 95 11.57 10.43 5.72
C PHE A 95 12.12 10.71 7.11
N SER A 96 11.54 11.69 7.80
CA SER A 96 11.92 12.07 9.15
C SER A 96 10.76 11.82 10.09
N SER A 97 11.04 11.12 11.19
CA SER A 97 10.10 10.92 12.29
C SER A 97 9.63 12.27 12.84
N HIS A 98 8.34 12.35 13.18
CA HIS A 98 7.74 13.52 13.80
C HIS A 98 8.28 13.74 15.21
N ILE A 99 8.43 12.65 15.97
CA ILE A 99 9.08 12.65 17.28
C ILE A 99 10.59 12.57 17.07
N ARG A 100 11.31 13.53 17.67
CA ARG A 100 12.77 13.47 17.78
C ARG A 100 13.13 12.60 18.97
N ASP A 101 13.16 11.29 18.77
CA ASP A 101 13.81 10.42 19.73
C ASP A 101 15.33 10.61 19.59
N ARG A 102 15.97 11.16 20.63
CA ARG A 102 17.42 11.37 20.66
C ARG A 102 18.19 10.09 20.94
N ILE A 103 17.48 9.00 21.24
CA ILE A 103 18.07 7.75 21.74
C ILE A 103 18.17 6.68 20.64
N LEU A 104 17.43 6.80 19.53
CA LEU A 104 17.43 5.82 18.44
C LEU A 104 17.77 6.44 17.07
N PHE A 105 18.72 5.82 16.37
CA PHE A 105 19.15 6.14 14.99
C PHE A 105 18.06 5.98 13.91
N ARG A 106 16.82 5.64 14.28
CA ARG A 106 15.71 5.38 13.36
C ARG A 106 14.87 6.61 13.02
N SER A 107 15.22 7.78 13.56
CA SER A 107 14.47 9.02 13.30
C SER A 107 14.53 9.51 11.85
N LYS A 108 15.43 8.97 11.02
CA LYS A 108 15.52 9.27 9.58
C LYS A 108 15.71 8.01 8.74
N VAL A 109 14.82 7.81 7.77
CA VAL A 109 14.87 6.74 6.77
C VAL A 109 15.21 7.34 5.42
N SER A 110 16.17 6.76 4.70
CA SER A 110 16.51 7.21 3.35
C SER A 110 15.34 6.92 2.41
N MET A 111 14.84 7.93 1.68
CA MET A 111 13.78 7.70 0.69
C MET A 111 14.30 6.80 -0.44
N VAL A 112 15.55 7.02 -0.85
CA VAL A 112 16.18 6.27 -1.94
C VAL A 112 16.33 4.80 -1.55
N GLU A 113 16.86 4.50 -0.37
CA GLU A 113 17.04 3.10 0.06
C GLU A 113 15.71 2.40 0.30
N HIS A 114 14.74 3.09 0.90
CA HIS A 114 13.45 2.51 1.23
C HIS A 114 12.59 2.26 -0.02
N LEU A 115 12.37 3.29 -0.85
CA LEU A 115 11.51 3.16 -2.03
C LEU A 115 12.12 2.29 -3.13
N ARG A 116 13.44 2.11 -3.19
CA ARG A 116 14.09 1.18 -4.13
C ARG A 116 13.74 -0.29 -3.88
N LYS A 117 13.21 -0.64 -2.71
CA LYS A 117 12.72 -1.98 -2.45
C LYS A 117 11.47 -2.30 -3.28
N TYR A 118 10.74 -1.27 -3.70
CA TYR A 118 9.49 -1.38 -4.43
C TYR A 118 9.68 -1.06 -5.91
N ASP A 119 8.88 -1.68 -6.76
CA ASP A 119 8.91 -1.43 -8.20
C ASP A 119 7.91 -0.36 -8.62
N GLN A 120 6.77 -0.31 -7.93
CA GLN A 120 5.63 0.52 -8.28
C GLN A 120 5.07 1.29 -7.09
N MET A 121 4.49 2.43 -7.41
CA MET A 121 3.78 3.30 -6.47
C MET A 121 2.44 3.71 -7.06
N MET A 122 1.42 3.80 -6.22
CA MET A 122 0.12 4.38 -6.56
C MET A 122 -0.19 5.52 -5.59
N ILE A 123 -0.72 6.61 -6.13
CA ILE A 123 -0.98 7.84 -5.40
C ILE A 123 -2.49 8.06 -5.40
N ASP A 124 -3.06 8.20 -4.20
CA ASP A 124 -4.43 8.65 -4.01
C ASP A 124 -4.51 10.17 -4.26
N PRO A 125 -5.55 10.69 -4.97
CA PRO A 125 -5.71 12.12 -5.22
C PRO A 125 -5.63 12.98 -3.96
N LEU A 126 -6.03 12.43 -2.82
CA LEU A 126 -5.99 13.09 -1.53
C LEU A 126 -4.59 13.59 -1.15
N ALA A 127 -3.53 12.87 -1.51
CA ALA A 127 -2.15 13.28 -1.23
C ALA A 127 -1.85 14.67 -1.82
N PHE A 128 -2.43 14.97 -2.99
CA PHE A 128 -2.26 16.26 -3.64
C PHE A 128 -3.22 17.31 -3.10
N GLU A 129 -4.46 16.94 -2.77
CA GLU A 129 -5.44 17.90 -2.22
C GLU A 129 -5.01 18.44 -0.86
N GLU A 130 -4.47 17.59 0.01
CA GLU A 130 -3.94 18.00 1.32
C GLU A 130 -2.70 18.89 1.20
N CYS A 131 -1.79 18.59 0.27
CA CYS A 131 -0.51 19.29 0.16
C CYS A 131 -0.59 20.59 -0.66
N PHE A 132 -1.40 20.60 -1.73
CA PHE A 132 -1.43 21.67 -2.72
C PHE A 132 -2.79 22.39 -2.81
N GLY A 133 -3.79 21.90 -2.08
CA GLY A 133 -5.11 22.51 -1.97
C GLY A 133 -6.19 21.81 -2.80
N PRO A 134 -7.46 22.18 -2.59
CA PRO A 134 -8.61 21.51 -3.19
C PRO A 134 -8.59 21.60 -4.72
N GLY A 135 -8.98 20.52 -5.38
CA GLY A 135 -9.01 20.43 -6.85
C GLY A 135 -7.66 20.13 -7.50
N GLN A 136 -6.61 19.86 -6.72
CA GLN A 136 -5.32 19.38 -7.25
C GLN A 136 -5.32 17.87 -7.50
N GLY A 137 -6.22 17.11 -6.87
CA GLY A 137 -6.41 15.67 -7.04
C GLY A 137 -7.17 15.26 -8.30
N THR A 138 -6.86 15.84 -9.46
CA THR A 138 -7.55 15.54 -10.73
C THR A 138 -6.64 14.83 -11.75
N ASP A 139 -7.25 14.05 -12.64
CA ASP A 139 -6.54 13.35 -13.73
C ASP A 139 -5.79 14.28 -14.71
N ALA A 140 -6.10 15.58 -14.67
CA ALA A 140 -5.38 16.61 -15.43
C ALA A 140 -4.03 16.94 -14.79
N THR A 141 -3.92 16.82 -13.46
CA THR A 141 -2.71 17.11 -12.69
C THR A 141 -1.76 15.92 -12.69
N PHE A 142 -2.28 14.73 -12.41
CA PHE A 142 -1.47 13.53 -12.19
C PHE A 142 -2.31 12.26 -12.42
N PRO A 143 -1.70 11.13 -12.87
CA PRO A 143 -2.42 9.86 -13.06
C PRO A 143 -2.67 9.14 -11.72
N PHE A 144 -3.63 9.65 -10.95
CA PHE A 144 -4.01 9.05 -9.67
C PHE A 144 -4.66 7.68 -9.83
N GLY A 145 -4.56 6.83 -8.80
CA GLY A 145 -5.12 5.47 -8.79
C GLY A 145 -4.48 4.49 -9.78
N ALA A 146 -3.47 4.92 -10.54
CA ALA A 146 -2.67 4.07 -11.41
C ALA A 146 -1.40 3.61 -10.69
N TRP A 147 -0.96 2.38 -11.01
CA TRP A 147 0.33 1.87 -10.56
C TRP A 147 1.44 2.33 -11.49
N LEU A 148 2.31 3.20 -10.98
CA LEU A 148 3.37 3.85 -11.72
C LEU A 148 4.72 3.23 -11.36
N THR A 149 5.57 3.00 -12.35
CA THR A 149 6.90 2.42 -12.12
C THR A 149 7.85 3.48 -11.56
N ILE A 150 8.53 3.18 -10.45
CA ILE A 150 9.49 4.09 -9.83
C ILE A 150 10.78 4.13 -10.64
N ARG A 151 11.11 5.26 -11.27
CA ARG A 151 12.31 5.41 -12.11
C ARG A 151 13.47 6.01 -11.32
N LYS A 152 13.26 7.17 -10.70
CA LYS A 152 14.30 7.91 -9.98
C LYS A 152 13.70 8.70 -8.82
N ILE A 153 14.49 8.88 -7.77
CA ILE A 153 14.12 9.62 -6.56
C ILE A 153 15.20 10.69 -6.35
N GLY A 154 14.78 11.95 -6.23
CA GLY A 154 15.68 13.08 -6.02
C GLY A 154 15.02 14.19 -5.21
N PHE A 155 15.72 15.31 -5.02
CA PHE A 155 15.19 16.47 -4.29
C PHE A 155 14.14 17.28 -5.05
N SER A 156 14.10 17.17 -6.39
CA SER A 156 13.07 17.82 -7.20
C SER A 156 11.74 17.07 -7.18
N GLY A 157 11.78 15.77 -6.87
CA GLY A 157 10.62 14.89 -6.97
C GLY A 157 11.00 13.44 -7.21
N ILE A 158 9.99 12.65 -7.54
CA ILE A 158 10.11 11.26 -7.97
C ILE A 158 9.70 11.16 -9.43
N GLU A 159 10.62 10.68 -10.26
CA GLU A 159 10.33 10.32 -11.64
C GLU A 159 9.63 8.96 -11.65
N LEU A 160 8.40 8.96 -12.16
CA LEU A 160 7.53 7.81 -12.27
C LEU A 160 7.21 7.57 -13.75
N TRP A 161 6.88 6.34 -14.12
CA TRP A 161 6.48 6.01 -15.48
C TRP A 161 5.08 5.39 -15.49
N ASP A 162 4.21 6.00 -16.28
CA ASP A 162 2.89 5.48 -16.65
C ASP A 162 2.95 4.87 -18.06
N LYS A 163 2.35 3.69 -18.24
CA LYS A 163 2.26 3.03 -19.55
C LYS A 163 1.46 3.84 -20.55
N GLY A 164 0.46 4.59 -20.10
CA GLY A 164 -0.41 5.39 -20.97
C GLY A 164 0.16 6.77 -21.31
N ARG A 165 0.79 7.43 -20.32
CA ARG A 165 1.20 8.84 -20.40
C ARG A 165 2.71 9.07 -20.50
N GLY A 166 3.52 8.05 -20.25
CA GLY A 166 4.98 8.16 -20.24
C GLY A 166 5.52 8.61 -18.88
N ASP A 167 6.63 9.34 -18.89
CA ASP A 167 7.26 9.83 -17.67
C ASP A 167 6.42 10.94 -17.00
N VAL A 168 6.25 10.84 -15.69
CA VAL A 168 5.52 11.80 -14.85
C VAL A 168 6.37 12.11 -13.63
N GLU A 169 6.47 13.39 -13.26
CA GLU A 169 7.17 13.82 -12.06
C GLU A 169 6.17 14.03 -10.92
N MET A 170 6.41 13.38 -9.79
CA MET A 170 5.65 13.58 -8.55
C MET A 170 6.45 14.47 -7.58
N PRO A 171 5.90 15.59 -7.09
CA PRO A 171 6.53 16.39 -6.05
C PRO A 171 6.75 15.58 -4.76
N LEU A 172 7.83 15.87 -4.04
CA LEU A 172 8.14 15.13 -2.81
C LEU A 172 7.06 15.33 -1.75
N GLU A 173 6.50 16.53 -1.65
CA GLU A 173 5.53 16.92 -0.61
C GLU A 173 4.33 15.99 -0.54
N ALA A 174 3.89 15.42 -1.67
CA ALA A 174 2.80 14.44 -1.73
C ALA A 174 3.07 13.19 -0.87
N LEU A 175 4.33 12.79 -0.70
CA LEU A 175 4.71 11.68 0.19
C LEU A 175 4.43 11.96 1.66
N SER A 176 4.17 13.22 2.05
CA SER A 176 3.87 13.57 3.43
C SER A 176 2.57 12.95 3.92
N VAL A 177 1.62 12.62 3.04
CA VAL A 177 0.37 11.92 3.37
C VAL A 177 0.59 10.42 3.21
N ALA A 178 1.27 9.80 4.17
CA ALA A 178 1.80 8.44 4.04
C ALA A 178 0.72 7.35 3.89
N SER A 179 -0.49 7.61 4.39
CA SER A 179 -1.70 6.79 4.18
C SER A 179 -2.18 6.76 2.73
N ALA A 180 -1.93 7.83 1.97
CA ALA A 180 -2.43 8.05 0.62
C ALA A 180 -1.46 7.55 -0.47
N ILE A 181 -0.35 6.93 -0.07
CA ILE A 181 0.68 6.41 -0.96
C ILE A 181 0.77 4.91 -0.78
N TRP A 182 0.60 4.17 -1.88
CA TRP A 182 0.66 2.72 -1.90
C TRP A 182 1.90 2.25 -2.67
N LEU A 183 2.50 1.16 -2.20
CA LEU A 183 3.73 0.56 -2.70
C LEU A 183 3.53 -0.93 -2.96
N ARG A 184 4.18 -1.46 -4.00
CA ARG A 184 4.22 -2.91 -4.26
C ARG A 184 5.42 -3.33 -5.09
N HIS A 185 5.71 -4.63 -5.06
CA HIS A 185 6.60 -5.28 -6.03
C HIS A 185 5.82 -5.63 -7.30
N ALA A 186 6.46 -5.50 -8.46
CA ALA A 186 5.83 -5.80 -9.74
C ALA A 186 5.86 -7.32 -10.03
N ASP A 187 4.86 -7.83 -10.75
CA ASP A 187 4.85 -9.21 -11.28
C ASP A 187 6.07 -9.50 -12.18
N THR A 188 6.55 -8.45 -12.86
CA THR A 188 7.67 -8.52 -13.79
C THR A 188 8.81 -7.66 -13.26
N PRO A 189 9.94 -8.26 -12.87
CA PRO A 189 11.10 -7.55 -12.36
C PRO A 189 11.56 -6.47 -13.34
N ARG A 190 11.97 -5.31 -12.80
CA ARG A 190 12.40 -4.12 -13.55
C ARG A 190 13.46 -4.36 -14.64
N TRP A 191 14.25 -5.42 -14.56
CA TRP A 191 15.25 -5.80 -15.56
C TRP A 191 14.68 -6.50 -16.80
N MET A 192 13.43 -6.96 -16.75
CA MET A 192 12.72 -7.57 -17.89
C MET A 192 11.94 -6.54 -18.74
N LEU A 193 11.90 -5.27 -18.31
CA LEU A 193 11.14 -4.19 -18.97
C LEU A 193 12.02 -3.32 -19.89
N THR A 194 13.25 -3.75 -20.22
CA THR A 194 14.20 -3.04 -21.10
C THR A 194 14.21 -3.60 -22.52
#